data_AF-X1BFB5-F1
#
_entry.id   AF-X1BFB5-F1
#
_cell.length_a   1.000
_cell.length_b   1.000
_cell.length_c   1.000
_cell.angle_alpha   90.00
_cell.angle_beta   90.00
_cell.angle_gamma   90.00
#
_symmetry.space_group_name_H-M   'P 1'
#
loop_
_entity.id
_entity.type
_entity.pdbx_description
1 polymer ?
#
loop_
_entity_poly.entity_id
_entity_poly.type
_entity_poly.pdbx_seq_one_letter_code
_entity_poly.pdbx_strand_id
1 'polypeptide(L)'
;MEHASVAGPFDHWPLQRGFNRFYGFMQGETDQFYPELTYDNHPIDPPYRPEEGYHVTEDFIDKSIQFIRDHKSIRPDQPFFNKLSW
;
A
#
# COMPACT_ATOMS: atom_id res chain seq x y z
N MET A 1 5.76 18.80 7.03
CA MET A 1 6.50 17.54 6.78
C MET A 1 6.98 17.57 5.34
N GLU A 2 8.28 17.77 5.12
CA GLU A 2 8.88 17.99 3.78
C GLU A 2 9.32 16.68 3.10
N HIS A 3 9.23 15.53 3.80
CA HIS A 3 9.84 14.25 3.39
C HIS A 3 8.86 13.19 2.82
N ALA A 4 7.60 13.55 2.62
CA ALA A 4 6.56 12.66 2.07
C ALA A 4 5.85 13.27 0.84
N SER A 5 6.46 14.27 0.20
CA SER A 5 5.90 14.86 -1.01
C SER A 5 6.25 14.00 -2.23
N VAL A 6 5.39 14.02 -3.25
CA VAL A 6 5.66 13.40 -4.56
C VAL A 6 6.88 14.01 -5.27
N ALA A 7 7.36 15.17 -4.82
CA ALA A 7 8.56 15.83 -5.33
C ALA A 7 9.85 15.30 -4.69
N GLY A 8 9.75 14.39 -3.71
CA GLY A 8 10.90 13.82 -3.00
C GLY A 8 11.44 14.72 -1.87
N PRO A 9 12.49 14.27 -1.16
CA PRO A 9 13.24 13.02 -1.37
C PRO A 9 12.46 11.77 -0.92
N PHE A 10 12.63 10.65 -1.64
CA PHE A 10 11.93 9.38 -1.36
C PHE A 10 12.62 8.50 -0.31
N ASP A 11 13.67 9.00 0.34
CA ASP A 11 14.56 8.24 1.25
C ASP A 11 13.82 7.61 2.45
N HIS A 12 12.64 8.15 2.77
CA HIS A 12 11.79 7.67 3.86
C HIS A 12 10.65 6.76 3.41
N TRP A 13 10.50 6.53 2.10
CA TRP A 13 9.40 5.74 1.55
C TRP A 13 9.66 4.24 1.70
N PRO A 14 8.62 3.41 1.79
CA PRO A 14 8.77 1.98 2.07
C PRO A 14 9.65 1.25 1.03
N LEU A 15 9.57 1.62 -0.24
CA LEU A 15 10.37 1.02 -1.30
C LEU A 15 11.88 1.27 -1.14
N GLN A 16 12.26 2.37 -0.50
CA GLN A 16 13.65 2.71 -0.17
C GLN A 16 14.11 2.10 1.16
N ARG A 17 13.23 1.37 1.86
CA ARG A 17 13.46 0.79 3.20
C ARG A 17 13.36 -0.74 3.23
N GLY A 18 13.56 -1.38 2.09
CA GLY A 18 13.66 -2.84 1.97
C GLY A 18 12.36 -3.55 1.59
N PHE A 19 11.26 -2.82 1.38
CA PHE A 19 10.04 -3.41 0.81
C PHE A 19 10.10 -3.39 -0.71
N ASN A 20 9.66 -4.47 -1.36
CA ASN A 20 9.56 -4.49 -2.83
C ASN A 20 8.28 -3.84 -3.35
N ARG A 21 7.20 -3.89 -2.56
CA ARG A 21 5.88 -3.33 -2.87
C ARG A 21 5.36 -2.56 -1.68
N PHE A 22 4.55 -1.54 -1.92
CA PHE A 22 3.84 -0.79 -0.88
C PHE A 22 2.43 -0.44 -1.34
N TYR A 23 1.47 -0.65 -0.45
CA TYR A 23 0.09 -0.19 -0.59
C TYR A 23 -0.41 0.31 0.77
N GLY A 24 -0.77 1.58 0.84
CA GLY A 24 -1.22 2.20 2.09
C GLY A 24 -1.14 3.72 2.01
N PHE A 25 -1.15 4.36 3.17
CA PHE A 25 -1.02 5.81 3.31
C PHE A 25 0.33 6.16 3.95
N MET A 26 0.87 7.34 3.62
CA MET A 26 2.18 7.78 4.09
C MET A 26 2.11 8.50 5.46
N GLN A 27 0.93 8.93 5.87
CA GLN A 27 0.69 9.65 7.12
C GLN A 27 0.52 8.69 8.30
N GLY A 28 0.38 9.22 9.51
CA GLY A 28 0.12 8.41 10.70
C GLY A 28 -1.31 7.88 10.80
N GLU A 29 -2.24 8.46 10.06
CA GLU A 29 -3.66 8.11 10.05
C GLU A 29 -4.30 8.46 8.70
N THR A 30 -5.47 7.88 8.44
CA THR A 30 -6.27 8.16 7.23
C THR A 30 -7.76 7.99 7.54
N ASP A 31 -8.61 8.66 6.75
CA ASP A 31 -10.04 8.36 6.72
C ASP A 31 -10.26 6.95 6.17
N GLN A 32 -11.11 6.17 6.83
CA GLN A 32 -11.33 4.74 6.48
C GLN A 32 -12.19 4.55 5.22
N PHE A 33 -12.91 5.59 4.80
CA PHE A 33 -13.81 5.61 3.65
C PHE A 33 -13.26 6.47 2.50
N TYR A 34 -12.49 7.51 2.82
CA TYR A 34 -11.85 8.39 1.83
C TYR A 34 -10.33 8.50 2.05
N PRO A 35 -9.57 7.39 1.96
CA PRO A 35 -8.15 7.41 2.28
C PRO A 35 -7.30 8.07 1.19
N GLU A 36 -6.21 8.70 1.61
CA GLU A 36 -5.12 9.09 0.71
C GLU A 36 -4.18 7.91 0.51
N LEU A 37 -4.36 7.20 -0.61
CA LEU A 37 -3.60 5.98 -0.89
C LEU A 37 -2.39 6.23 -1.77
N THR A 38 -1.37 5.40 -1.56
CA THR A 38 -0.15 5.34 -2.32
C THR A 38 0.15 3.89 -2.67
N TYR A 39 0.46 3.65 -3.94
CA TYR A 39 0.90 2.38 -4.46
C TYR A 39 2.28 2.55 -5.11
N ASP A 40 3.30 1.90 -4.56
CA ASP A 40 4.64 1.85 -5.12
C ASP A 40 5.20 3.24 -5.49
N ASN A 41 5.13 4.16 -4.53
CA ASN A 41 5.50 5.57 -4.65
C ASN A 41 4.57 6.46 -5.50
N HIS A 42 3.42 5.97 -5.95
CA HIS A 42 2.45 6.74 -6.72
C HIS A 42 1.17 6.96 -5.92
N PRO A 43 0.68 8.20 -5.75
CA PRO A 43 -0.65 8.44 -5.23
C PRO A 43 -1.69 7.80 -6.14
N ILE A 44 -2.70 7.18 -5.54
CA ILE A 44 -3.81 6.56 -6.25
C ILE A 44 -5.12 6.89 -5.55
N ASP A 45 -6.22 6.85 -6.30
CA ASP A 45 -7.56 6.88 -5.74
C ASP A 45 -7.96 5.49 -5.22
N PRO A 46 -8.86 5.41 -4.23
CA PRO A 46 -9.49 4.16 -3.83
C PRO A 46 -10.13 3.42 -5.01
N PRO A 47 -10.07 2.08 -5.07
CA PRO A 47 -10.59 1.30 -6.19
C PRO A 47 -12.11 1.39 -6.38
N TYR A 48 -12.86 1.76 -5.34
CA TYR A 48 -14.31 1.94 -5.37
C TYR A 48 -14.71 2.91 -4.25
N ARG A 49 -15.94 3.43 -4.32
CA ARG A 49 -16.40 4.47 -3.40
C ARG A 49 -17.11 3.92 -2.17
N PRO A 50 -17.25 4.70 -1.08
CA PRO A 50 -18.00 4.28 0.11
C PRO A 50 -19.45 3.88 -0.17
N GLU A 51 -20.10 4.48 -1.17
CA GLU A 51 -21.47 4.10 -1.55
C GLU A 51 -21.55 2.70 -2.16
N GLU A 52 -20.42 2.16 -2.62
CA GLU A 52 -20.26 0.80 -3.15
C GLU A 52 -19.77 -0.18 -2.07
N GLY A 53 -19.63 0.29 -0.81
CA GLY A 53 -19.17 -0.51 0.32
C GLY A 53 -17.67 -0.41 0.62
N TYR A 54 -16.98 0.63 0.15
CA TYR A 54 -15.54 0.80 0.40
C TYR A 54 -15.19 0.92 1.88
N HIS A 55 -14.21 0.13 2.30
CA HIS A 55 -13.52 0.29 3.56
C HIS A 55 -12.03 -0.05 3.39
N VAL A 56 -11.15 0.84 3.86
CA VAL A 56 -9.70 0.71 3.64
C VAL A 56 -9.12 -0.60 4.17
N THR A 57 -9.64 -1.13 5.28
CA THR A 57 -9.21 -2.43 5.82
C THR A 57 -9.49 -3.58 4.87
N GLU A 58 -10.64 -3.60 4.19
CA GLU A 58 -10.96 -4.67 3.24
C GLU A 58 -10.02 -4.61 2.04
N ASP A 59 -9.79 -3.41 1.51
CA ASP A 59 -8.84 -3.16 0.42
C ASP A 59 -7.41 -3.60 0.79
N PHE A 60 -6.93 -3.30 2.01
CA PHE A 60 -5.62 -3.76 2.48
C PHE A 60 -5.50 -5.29 2.53
N ILE A 61 -6.57 -5.98 2.92
CA ILE A 61 -6.60 -7.44 2.93
C ILE A 61 -6.57 -7.99 1.50
N ASP A 62 -7.38 -7.43 0.61
CA ASP A 62 -7.43 -7.83 -0.80
C ASP A 62 -6.07 -7.63 -1.50
N LYS A 63 -5.42 -6.48 -1.27
CA LYS A 63 -4.07 -6.23 -1.79
C LYS A 63 -3.01 -7.14 -1.20
N SER A 64 -3.10 -7.45 0.09
CA SER A 64 -2.21 -8.43 0.73
C SER A 64 -2.34 -9.81 0.09
N ILE A 65 -3.57 -10.26 -0.16
CA ILE A 65 -3.84 -11.53 -0.86
C ILE A 65 -3.27 -11.48 -2.29
N GLN A 66 -3.48 -10.37 -3.00
CA GLN A 66 -2.93 -10.16 -4.34
C GLN A 66 -1.40 -10.28 -4.34
N PHE A 67 -0.69 -9.57 -3.45
CA PHE A 67 0.77 -9.62 -3.38
C PHE A 67 1.31 -11.02 -3.08
N ILE A 68 0.67 -11.75 -2.17
CA ILE A 68 1.04 -13.14 -1.86
C ILE A 68 0.84 -14.02 -3.10
N ARG A 69 -0.31 -13.87 -3.78
CA ARG A 69 -0.64 -14.65 -4.98
C ARG A 69 0.38 -14.38 -6.09
N ASP A 70 0.63 -13.11 -6.40
CA ASP A 70 1.56 -12.69 -7.44
C ASP A 70 2.98 -13.20 -7.15
N HIS A 71 3.45 -13.07 -5.90
CA HIS A 71 4.77 -13.59 -5.51
C HIS A 71 4.87 -15.10 -5.68
N LYS A 72 3.87 -15.86 -5.20
CA LYS A 72 3.86 -17.32 -5.35
C LYS A 72 3.81 -17.77 -6.81
N SER A 73 3.10 -17.04 -7.66
CA SER A 73 3.01 -17.35 -9.09
C SER A 73 4.32 -17.10 -9.83
N ILE A 74 5.07 -16.06 -9.46
CA ILE A 74 6.30 -15.67 -10.17
C ILE A 74 7.54 -16.35 -9.58
N ARG A 75 7.61 -16.50 -8.24
CA ARG A 75 8.77 -17.02 -7.51
C ARG A 75 8.36 -17.98 -6.38
N PRO A 76 7.82 -19.16 -6.72
CA PRO A 76 7.27 -20.10 -5.73
C PRO A 76 8.28 -20.56 -4.67
N ASP A 77 9.57 -20.61 -5.02
CA ASP A 77 10.63 -21.10 -4.13
C ASP A 77 11.24 -20.01 -3.22
N GLN A 78 10.85 -18.74 -3.39
CA GLN A 78 11.35 -17.66 -2.55
C GLN A 78 10.38 -17.38 -1.39
N PRO A 79 10.85 -17.26 -0.14
CA PRO A 79 10.00 -16.88 0.97
C PRO A 79 9.44 -15.46 0.77
N PHE A 80 8.25 -15.22 1.33
CA PHE A 80 7.56 -13.93 1.26
C PHE A 80 7.46 -13.31 2.66
N PHE A 81 7.74 -12.02 2.76
CA PHE A 81 7.51 -11.23 3.97
C PHE A 81 6.41 -10.20 3.69
N ASN A 82 5.32 -10.27 4.46
CA ASN A 82 4.26 -9.27 4.44
C ASN A 82 4.23 -8.53 5.77
N LYS A 83 4.26 -7.20 5.73
CA LYS A 83 3.94 -6.38 6.89
C LYS A 83 2.58 -5.74 6.66
N LEU A 84 1.58 -6.23 7.38
CA LEU A 84 0.26 -5.62 7.45
C LEU A 84 0.13 -4.86 8.77
N SER A 85 0.00 -3.54 8.68
CA SER A 85 -0.21 -2.64 9.82
C SER A 85 -1.21 -1.57 9.43
N TRP A 86 -2.15 -1.28 10.32
CA TRP A 86 -3.13 -0.19 10.21
C TRP A 86 -2.80 0.90 11.22
#